data_AF-A0A954PPW9-F1
#
_entry.id   AF-A0A954PPW9-F1
#
_cell.length_a   1.000
_cell.length_b   1.000
_cell.length_c   1.000
_cell.angle_alpha   90.00
_cell.angle_beta   90.00
_cell.angle_gamma   90.00
#
_symmetry.space_group_name_H-M   'P 1'
#
loop_
_entity.id
_entity.type
_entity.pdbx_description
1 polymer ?
#
loop_
_entity_poly.entity_id
_entity_poly.type
_entity_poly.pdbx_seq_one_letter_code
_entity_poly.pdbx_strand_id
1 'polypeptide(L)'
;ADIVREIWQKAFSRSPSDQESDILASYYHQQLDSFTHQPPIISLRQTVPTALNTPVLERRKPDELLDGPTADWRYSKGLWNDIGDLIYMVQMHQTPAAVYQGVTFREGTVRGRIRVDGQPDALSIAVGASIEGDLLKATEFVFDGVTDRVTLRHSGQEPTDIQSASFTIDPHVWTNFVITVDAKQVSLTLNDQLLIQSDSPDLLREGGFAVRTWGAGLEIADLQIETSGVTHDPVTDAPAGTFRSARQKALATLCNLVINLNEFVYVD
;
A
#
# COMPACT_ATOMS: atom_id res chain seq x y z
N ALA A 1 -5.33 -31.23 -4.72
CA ALA A 1 -4.34 -32.12 -5.37
C ALA A 1 -4.01 -31.65 -6.79
N ASP A 2 -5.00 -31.53 -7.68
CA ASP A 2 -4.72 -31.24 -9.11
C ASP A 2 -4.01 -29.90 -9.38
N ILE A 3 -4.40 -28.84 -8.67
CA ILE A 3 -3.79 -27.52 -8.89
C ILE A 3 -2.31 -27.44 -8.45
N VAL A 4 -1.93 -28.20 -7.43
CA VAL A 4 -0.53 -28.30 -6.96
C VAL A 4 0.33 -28.98 -8.02
N ARG A 5 -0.18 -30.08 -8.58
CA ARG A 5 0.48 -30.81 -9.67
C ARG A 5 0.62 -29.95 -10.91
N GLU A 6 -0.40 -29.19 -11.27
CA GLU A 6 -0.38 -28.28 -12.42
C GLU A 6 0.68 -27.19 -12.26
N ILE A 7 0.74 -26.53 -11.09
CA ILE A 7 1.74 -25.49 -10.80
C ILE A 7 3.16 -26.07 -10.90
N TRP A 8 3.39 -27.25 -10.31
CA TRP A 8 4.68 -27.92 -10.35
C TRP A 8 5.12 -28.26 -11.78
N GLN A 9 4.22 -28.87 -12.57
CA GLN A 9 4.52 -29.25 -13.95
C GLN A 9 4.82 -28.03 -14.82
N LYS A 10 4.13 -26.90 -14.59
CA LYS A 10 4.42 -25.64 -15.29
C LYS A 10 5.82 -25.10 -14.98
N ALA A 11 6.28 -25.22 -13.73
CA ALA A 11 7.58 -24.72 -13.33
C ALA A 11 8.74 -25.66 -13.71
N PHE A 12 8.60 -26.97 -13.44
CA PHE A 12 9.68 -27.95 -13.55
C PHE A 12 9.61 -28.84 -14.80
N SER A 13 8.55 -28.73 -15.62
CA SER A 13 8.32 -29.58 -16.81
C SER A 13 8.35 -31.09 -16.54
N ARG A 14 8.16 -31.50 -15.28
CA ARG A 14 8.03 -32.90 -14.84
C ARG A 14 6.91 -33.05 -13.83
N SER A 15 6.43 -34.27 -13.64
CA SER A 15 5.53 -34.55 -12.52
C SER A 15 6.27 -34.45 -11.17
N PRO A 16 5.60 -33.98 -10.11
CA PRO A 16 6.13 -34.08 -8.76
C PRO A 16 6.17 -35.54 -8.34
N SER A 17 7.14 -35.91 -7.49
CA SER A 17 7.10 -37.15 -6.73
C SER A 17 5.96 -37.11 -5.71
N ASP A 18 5.65 -38.25 -5.10
CA ASP A 18 4.63 -38.32 -4.04
C ASP A 18 5.00 -37.42 -2.86
N GLN A 19 6.27 -37.44 -2.44
CA GLN A 19 6.78 -36.60 -1.36
C GLN A 19 6.68 -35.10 -1.68
N GLU A 20 7.04 -34.68 -2.90
CA GLU A 20 6.92 -33.28 -3.34
C GLU A 20 5.45 -32.84 -3.37
N SER A 21 4.57 -33.73 -3.85
CA SER A 21 3.12 -33.47 -3.90
C SER A 21 2.55 -33.25 -2.49
N ASP A 22 2.94 -34.10 -1.53
CA ASP A 22 2.47 -34.02 -0.15
C ASP A 22 2.96 -32.75 0.56
N ILE A 23 4.22 -32.38 0.38
CA ILE A 23 4.80 -31.15 0.96
C ILE A 23 4.06 -29.92 0.42
N LEU A 24 3.89 -29.82 -0.89
CA LEU A 24 3.26 -28.65 -1.51
C LEU A 24 1.77 -28.58 -1.21
N ALA A 25 1.08 -29.71 -1.15
CA ALA A 25 -0.32 -29.77 -0.73
C ALA A 25 -0.47 -29.32 0.73
N SER A 26 0.39 -29.82 1.63
CA SER A 26 0.41 -29.42 3.03
C SER A 26 0.68 -27.93 3.18
N TYR A 27 1.68 -27.41 2.47
CA TYR A 27 1.99 -25.97 2.45
C TYR A 27 0.80 -25.15 1.97
N TYR A 28 0.20 -25.52 0.83
CA TYR A 28 -0.97 -24.83 0.29
C TYR A 28 -2.15 -24.83 1.28
N HIS A 29 -2.44 -25.96 1.91
CA HIS A 29 -3.52 -26.06 2.90
C HIS A 29 -3.23 -25.21 4.14
N GLN A 30 -1.98 -25.17 4.61
CA GLN A 30 -1.56 -24.30 5.70
C GLN A 30 -1.73 -22.81 5.34
N GLN A 31 -1.32 -22.42 4.13
CA GLN A 31 -1.50 -21.03 3.67
C GLN A 31 -2.99 -20.68 3.51
N LEU A 32 -3.79 -21.60 2.94
CA LEU A 32 -5.22 -21.41 2.77
C LEU A 32 -5.92 -21.24 4.12
N ASP A 33 -5.62 -22.09 5.09
CA ASP A 33 -6.18 -22.01 6.44
C ASP A 33 -5.78 -20.68 7.11
N SER A 34 -4.50 -20.30 6.99
CA SER A 34 -4.00 -19.02 7.51
C SER A 34 -4.74 -17.82 6.90
N PHE A 35 -4.92 -17.77 5.58
CA PHE A 35 -5.60 -16.67 4.92
C PHE A 35 -7.13 -16.68 5.10
N THR A 36 -7.73 -17.82 5.42
CA THR A 36 -9.18 -17.93 5.67
C THR A 36 -9.56 -17.28 7.00
N HIS A 37 -8.67 -17.33 7.99
CA HIS A 37 -8.87 -16.77 9.32
C HIS A 37 -8.31 -15.34 9.47
N GLN A 38 -7.73 -14.77 8.42
CA GLN A 38 -7.27 -13.38 8.42
C GLN A 38 -8.36 -12.47 7.85
N PRO A 39 -8.67 -11.35 8.53
CA PRO A 39 -9.52 -10.33 7.93
C PRO A 39 -8.88 -9.83 6.63
N PRO A 40 -9.68 -9.39 5.64
CA PRO A 40 -9.11 -8.89 4.41
C PRO A 40 -8.31 -7.62 4.69
N ILE A 41 -7.14 -7.53 4.05
CA ILE A 41 -6.22 -6.40 4.16
C ILE A 41 -6.17 -5.69 2.82
N ILE A 42 -6.04 -4.37 2.87
CA ILE A 42 -5.65 -3.57 1.72
C ILE A 42 -4.15 -3.76 1.54
N SER A 43 -3.69 -4.04 0.32
CA SER A 43 -2.27 -4.15 0.01
C SER A 43 -1.95 -3.26 -1.18
N LEU A 44 -0.87 -2.48 -1.08
CA LEU A 44 -0.34 -1.66 -2.15
C LEU A 44 1.12 -2.02 -2.42
N ARG A 45 1.48 -2.18 -3.69
CA ARG A 45 2.83 -2.60 -4.09
C ARG A 45 3.28 -1.90 -5.35
N GLN A 46 4.50 -1.38 -5.34
CA GLN A 46 5.20 -0.93 -6.53
C GLN A 46 5.37 -2.10 -7.51
N THR A 47 5.04 -1.89 -8.78
CA THR A 47 5.10 -2.90 -9.85
C THR A 47 6.19 -2.64 -10.88
N VAL A 48 6.84 -1.49 -10.78
CA VAL A 48 7.82 -0.98 -11.74
C VAL A 48 9.03 -0.41 -11.01
N PRO A 49 10.24 -0.41 -11.58
CA PRO A 49 11.41 0.18 -10.94
C PRO A 49 11.31 1.72 -10.77
N THR A 50 12.18 2.27 -9.92
CA THR A 50 12.34 3.71 -9.65
C THR A 50 12.76 4.51 -10.89
N ALA A 51 13.41 3.86 -11.86
CA ALA A 51 13.79 4.43 -13.15
C ALA A 51 13.13 3.65 -14.28
N LEU A 52 12.45 4.36 -15.19
CA LEU A 52 11.69 3.78 -16.30
C LEU A 52 12.02 4.50 -17.60
N ASN A 53 11.95 3.76 -18.71
CA ASN A 53 11.99 4.35 -20.03
C ASN A 53 10.71 5.16 -20.33
N THR A 54 10.84 6.33 -20.97
CA THR A 54 9.74 7.28 -21.22
C THR A 54 8.55 6.63 -21.96
N PRO A 55 8.73 5.98 -23.14
CA PRO A 55 7.65 5.24 -23.81
C PRO A 55 6.92 4.21 -22.93
N VAL A 56 7.62 3.60 -21.96
CA VAL A 56 6.99 2.65 -21.02
C VAL A 56 6.12 3.42 -20.03
N LEU A 57 6.65 4.45 -19.39
CA LEU A 57 5.93 5.26 -18.42
C LEU A 57 4.66 5.92 -19.01
N GLU A 58 4.75 6.44 -20.23
CA GLU A 58 3.63 7.11 -20.92
C GLU A 58 2.46 6.16 -21.17
N ARG A 59 2.74 4.91 -21.55
CA ARG A 59 1.71 3.90 -21.88
C ARG A 59 1.06 3.27 -20.65
N ARG A 60 1.74 3.27 -19.52
CA ARG A 60 1.23 2.69 -18.27
C ARG A 60 0.06 3.51 -17.72
N LYS A 61 -0.91 2.86 -17.12
CA LYS A 61 -1.93 3.54 -16.30
C LYS A 61 -1.42 3.73 -14.86
N PRO A 62 -1.97 4.67 -14.09
CA PRO A 62 -1.56 4.88 -12.70
C PRO A 62 -1.63 3.63 -11.82
N ASP A 63 -2.71 2.85 -11.95
CA ASP A 63 -2.96 1.57 -11.25
C ASP A 63 -2.04 0.44 -11.72
N GLU A 64 -1.27 0.63 -12.81
CA GLU A 64 -0.24 -0.29 -13.25
C GLU A 64 1.16 0.04 -12.70
N LEU A 65 1.34 1.18 -12.02
CA LEU A 65 2.59 1.57 -11.35
C LEU A 65 2.57 1.23 -9.85
N LEU A 66 1.37 1.25 -9.27
CA LEU A 66 1.09 0.92 -7.88
C LEU A 66 -0.12 -0.02 -7.84
N ASP A 67 0.13 -1.32 -7.72
CA ASP A 67 -0.93 -2.34 -7.60
C ASP A 67 -1.68 -2.15 -6.27
N GLY A 68 -2.99 -2.40 -6.27
CA GLY A 68 -3.82 -2.35 -5.07
C GLY A 68 -5.32 -2.52 -5.37
N PRO A 69 -6.20 -2.19 -4.41
CA PRO A 69 -7.65 -2.32 -4.59
C PRO A 69 -8.18 -1.38 -5.69
N THR A 70 -9.22 -1.81 -6.41
CA THR A 70 -9.76 -1.03 -7.54
C THR A 70 -11.11 -0.37 -7.25
N ALA A 71 -11.94 -0.96 -6.38
CA ALA A 71 -13.27 -0.41 -6.09
C ALA A 71 -13.16 0.86 -5.24
N ASP A 72 -13.63 1.97 -5.80
CA ASP A 72 -13.56 3.31 -5.18
C ASP A 72 -12.15 3.81 -4.88
N TRP A 73 -11.11 3.21 -5.47
CA TRP A 73 -9.74 3.70 -5.36
C TRP A 73 -9.29 4.34 -6.66
N ARG A 74 -8.70 5.53 -6.54
CA ARG A 74 -8.12 6.28 -7.66
C ARG A 74 -6.62 6.41 -7.47
N TYR A 75 -5.89 6.23 -8.57
CA TYR A 75 -4.43 6.22 -8.56
C TYR A 75 -3.85 7.40 -9.34
N SER A 76 -2.68 7.89 -8.92
CA SER A 76 -1.87 8.86 -9.66
C SER A 76 -0.50 8.30 -10.02
N LYS A 77 0.11 8.77 -11.13
CA LYS A 77 1.48 8.33 -11.48
C LYS A 77 2.56 8.98 -10.62
N GLY A 78 2.25 10.04 -9.89
CA GLY A 78 3.27 10.88 -9.28
C GLY A 78 4.08 11.64 -10.33
N LEU A 79 5.14 12.32 -9.89
CA LEU A 79 6.05 13.04 -10.78
C LEU A 79 7.32 12.24 -11.05
N TRP A 80 7.81 12.40 -12.27
CA TRP A 80 8.99 11.72 -12.80
C TRP A 80 9.90 12.74 -13.48
N ASN A 81 11.18 12.71 -13.16
CA ASN A 81 12.20 13.59 -13.72
C ASN A 81 12.94 12.90 -14.87
N ASP A 82 13.10 13.59 -15.99
CA ASP A 82 14.03 13.17 -17.03
C ASP A 82 15.47 13.21 -16.49
N ILE A 83 16.16 12.08 -16.57
CA ILE A 83 17.57 11.96 -16.18
C ILE A 83 18.49 11.67 -17.37
N GLY A 84 17.98 11.78 -18.60
CA GLY A 84 18.70 11.53 -19.85
C GLY A 84 18.38 10.17 -20.48
N ASP A 85 18.76 10.01 -21.75
CA ASP A 85 18.62 8.76 -22.51
C ASP A 85 17.20 8.14 -22.51
N LEU A 86 16.17 9.00 -22.49
CA LEU A 86 14.77 8.60 -22.36
C LEU A 86 14.48 7.79 -21.09
N ILE A 87 15.23 8.05 -20.01
CA ILE A 87 15.03 7.45 -18.70
C ILE A 87 14.48 8.52 -17.76
N TYR A 88 13.39 8.18 -17.11
CA TYR A 88 12.71 9.00 -16.13
C TYR A 88 12.84 8.35 -14.76
N MET A 89 13.18 9.14 -13.74
CA MET A 89 13.29 8.70 -12.36
C MET A 89 12.16 9.31 -11.52
N VAL A 90 11.46 8.50 -10.74
CA VAL A 90 10.37 8.99 -9.89
C VAL A 90 10.91 9.99 -8.85
N GLN A 91 10.14 11.04 -8.58
CA GLN A 91 10.42 11.97 -7.50
C GLN A 91 9.94 11.36 -6.18
N MET A 92 10.86 11.09 -5.24
CA MET A 92 10.52 10.37 -3.99
C MET A 92 9.47 11.06 -3.11
N HIS A 93 9.37 12.38 -3.16
CA HIS A 93 8.37 13.15 -2.41
C HIS A 93 7.03 13.29 -3.15
N GLN A 94 6.95 12.78 -4.38
CA GLN A 94 5.77 12.81 -5.24
C GLN A 94 5.60 11.48 -5.99
N THR A 95 5.78 10.37 -5.29
CA THR A 95 5.56 9.01 -5.82
C THR A 95 4.08 8.76 -6.17
N PRO A 96 3.78 7.69 -6.93
CA PRO A 96 2.42 7.21 -7.10
C PRO A 96 1.64 7.14 -5.80
N ALA A 97 0.38 7.53 -5.86
CA ALA A 97 -0.52 7.54 -4.72
C ALA A 97 -1.81 6.79 -5.04
N ALA A 98 -2.46 6.27 -4.01
CA ALA A 98 -3.82 5.75 -4.08
C ALA A 98 -4.73 6.53 -3.14
N VAL A 99 -5.90 6.95 -3.63
CA VAL A 99 -6.91 7.71 -2.88
C VAL A 99 -8.20 6.91 -2.87
N TYR A 100 -8.70 6.59 -1.68
CA TYR A 100 -10.03 6.03 -1.49
C TYR A 100 -11.09 7.14 -1.62
N GLN A 101 -12.03 6.95 -2.53
CA GLN A 101 -13.07 7.90 -2.91
C GLN A 101 -14.47 7.46 -2.47
N GLY A 102 -14.62 6.32 -1.79
CA GLY A 102 -15.93 5.83 -1.34
C GLY A 102 -16.58 6.72 -0.29
N VAL A 103 -15.78 7.54 0.41
CA VAL A 103 -16.24 8.63 1.26
C VAL A 103 -15.30 9.82 1.15
N THR A 104 -15.85 11.03 1.08
CA THR A 104 -15.11 12.28 1.27
C THR A 104 -15.55 12.93 2.57
N PHE A 105 -14.59 13.53 3.27
CA PHE A 105 -14.85 14.19 4.53
C PHE A 105 -13.91 15.38 4.70
N ARG A 106 -14.39 16.39 5.41
CA ARG A 106 -13.56 17.51 5.89
C ARG A 106 -13.19 17.34 7.36
N GLU A 107 -14.08 16.71 8.13
CA GLU A 107 -13.92 16.41 9.55
C GLU A 107 -14.26 14.94 9.78
N GLY A 108 -13.54 14.30 10.69
CA GLY A 108 -13.70 12.89 10.99
C GLY A 108 -12.46 12.26 11.60
N THR A 109 -12.55 10.96 11.84
CA THR A 109 -11.46 10.15 12.37
C THR A 109 -11.18 8.99 11.42
N VAL A 110 -9.93 8.86 11.01
CA VAL A 110 -9.45 7.67 10.28
C VAL A 110 -8.59 6.85 11.23
N ARG A 111 -8.90 5.57 11.37
CA ARG A 111 -8.13 4.65 12.21
C ARG A 111 -7.83 3.37 11.45
N GLY A 112 -6.75 2.71 11.82
CA GLY A 112 -6.39 1.42 11.28
C GLY A 112 -4.99 1.01 11.72
N ARG A 113 -4.45 0.01 11.03
CA ARG A 113 -3.09 -0.47 11.27
C ARG A 113 -2.35 -0.57 9.96
N ILE A 114 -1.11 -0.12 9.93
CA ILE A 114 -0.23 -0.24 8.77
C ILE A 114 0.93 -1.19 9.06
N ARG A 115 1.39 -1.89 8.03
CA ARG A 115 2.61 -2.69 8.06
C ARG A 115 3.31 -2.54 6.72
N VAL A 116 4.62 -2.32 6.76
CA VAL A 116 5.47 -2.33 5.56
C VAL A 116 6.28 -3.62 5.49
N ASP A 117 6.55 -4.13 4.29
CA ASP A 117 7.28 -5.39 4.09
C ASP A 117 8.78 -5.22 3.81
N GLY A 118 9.32 -4.03 4.11
CA GLY A 118 10.71 -3.65 3.96
C GLY A 118 10.91 -2.20 4.38
N GLN A 119 12.09 -1.66 4.09
CA GLN A 119 12.37 -0.23 4.27
C GLN A 119 11.80 0.56 3.09
N PRO A 120 10.75 1.39 3.26
CA PRO A 120 10.22 2.17 2.14
C PRO A 120 11.13 3.36 1.80
N ASP A 121 11.28 3.63 0.51
CA ASP A 121 11.88 4.89 0.01
C ASP A 121 10.92 6.07 0.19
N ALA A 122 9.61 5.79 0.13
CA ALA A 122 8.56 6.74 0.40
C ALA A 122 7.36 6.02 1.05
N LEU A 123 6.85 6.56 2.15
CA LEU A 123 5.64 6.07 2.82
C LEU A 123 4.85 7.26 3.34
N SER A 124 3.55 7.31 3.05
CA SER A 124 2.65 8.26 3.70
C SER A 124 1.23 7.73 3.84
N ILE A 125 0.54 8.24 4.85
CA ILE A 125 -0.91 8.18 5.00
C ILE A 125 -1.46 9.60 5.04
N ALA A 126 -2.65 9.83 4.51
CA ALA A 126 -3.14 11.17 4.26
C ALA A 126 -4.66 11.29 4.32
N VAL A 127 -5.13 12.50 4.61
CA VAL A 127 -6.54 12.88 4.68
C VAL A 127 -6.80 14.15 3.88
N GLY A 128 -8.08 14.42 3.58
CA GLY A 128 -8.44 15.54 2.70
C GLY A 128 -7.83 15.38 1.30
N ALA A 129 -7.66 14.14 0.86
CA ALA A 129 -6.87 13.79 -0.30
C ALA A 129 -7.68 13.84 -1.60
N SER A 130 -7.03 14.35 -2.65
CA SER A 130 -7.55 14.33 -4.03
C SER A 130 -6.40 14.21 -5.03
N ILE A 131 -6.72 13.75 -6.24
CA ILE A 131 -5.77 13.66 -7.36
C ILE A 131 -6.10 14.71 -8.41
N GLU A 132 -5.13 15.59 -8.69
CA GLU A 132 -5.18 16.60 -9.73
C GLU A 132 -4.04 16.36 -10.74
N GLY A 133 -4.40 15.89 -11.94
CA GLY A 133 -3.40 15.32 -12.85
C GLY A 133 -2.73 14.09 -12.22
N ASP A 134 -1.40 14.12 -12.12
CA ASP A 134 -0.61 13.07 -11.46
C ASP A 134 -0.19 13.43 -10.02
N LEU A 135 -0.65 14.58 -9.51
CA LEU A 135 -0.31 15.06 -8.18
C LEU A 135 -1.35 14.66 -7.13
N LEU A 136 -0.84 14.20 -5.98
CA LEU A 136 -1.62 14.10 -4.75
C LEU A 136 -1.68 15.48 -4.08
N LYS A 137 -2.89 15.97 -3.83
CA LYS A 137 -3.14 17.12 -2.95
C LYS A 137 -3.80 16.62 -1.68
N ALA A 138 -3.11 16.75 -0.55
CA ALA A 138 -3.58 16.18 0.71
C ALA A 138 -2.87 16.81 1.92
N THR A 139 -3.41 16.52 3.10
CA THR A 139 -2.68 16.63 4.36
C THR A 139 -2.03 15.28 4.63
N GLU A 140 -0.71 15.20 4.45
CA GLU A 140 0.05 13.95 4.52
C GLU A 140 0.84 13.82 5.81
N PHE A 141 0.89 12.60 6.35
CA PHE A 141 1.86 12.17 7.34
C PHE A 141 2.88 11.28 6.65
N VAL A 142 4.05 11.85 6.39
CA VAL A 142 5.15 11.21 5.68
C VAL A 142 6.08 10.54 6.68
N PHE A 143 6.33 9.25 6.48
CA PHE A 143 7.26 8.47 7.29
C PHE A 143 8.60 8.39 6.57
N ASP A 144 9.66 8.80 7.26
CA ASP A 144 11.03 8.72 6.80
C ASP A 144 11.76 7.68 7.67
N GLY A 145 12.00 6.50 7.10
CA GLY A 145 12.72 5.43 7.77
C GLY A 145 14.23 5.65 7.85
N VAL A 146 14.79 6.63 7.14
CA VAL A 146 16.22 6.97 7.24
C VAL A 146 16.48 7.88 8.43
N THR A 147 15.58 8.84 8.67
CA THR A 147 15.73 9.81 9.78
C THR A 147 14.92 9.46 11.02
N ASP A 148 14.15 8.37 10.99
CA ASP A 148 13.23 7.96 12.06
C ASP A 148 12.27 9.07 12.44
N ARG A 149 11.61 9.65 11.43
CA ARG A 149 10.65 10.74 11.62
C ARG A 149 9.34 10.48 10.92
N VAL A 150 8.29 11.02 11.53
CA VAL A 150 7.02 11.29 10.87
C VAL A 150 6.86 12.79 10.71
N THR A 151 6.50 13.24 9.52
CA THR A 151 6.36 14.66 9.15
C THR A 151 4.96 14.92 8.63
N LEU A 152 4.27 15.86 9.26
CA LEU A 152 3.06 16.46 8.73
C LEU A 152 3.41 17.46 7.64
N ARG A 153 2.84 17.24 6.47
CA ARG A 153 3.11 17.97 5.24
C ARG A 153 1.81 18.38 4.58
N HIS A 154 1.75 19.62 4.10
CA HIS A 154 0.79 19.99 3.08
C HIS A 154 1.33 19.59 1.72
N SER A 155 0.63 18.70 1.01
CA SER A 155 1.05 18.19 -0.28
C SER A 155 0.32 18.82 -1.45
N GLY A 156 1.04 18.95 -2.54
CA GLY A 156 0.61 19.54 -3.80
C GLY A 156 1.81 19.71 -4.72
N GLN A 157 1.76 20.72 -5.58
CA GLN A 157 2.87 21.04 -6.48
C GLN A 157 4.14 21.42 -5.72
N GLU A 158 4.01 22.22 -4.67
CA GLU A 158 5.09 22.63 -3.77
C GLU A 158 4.77 22.14 -2.35
N PRO A 159 5.26 20.94 -1.98
CA PRO A 159 5.00 20.40 -0.66
C PRO A 159 5.70 21.21 0.43
N THR A 160 5.00 21.43 1.54
CA THR A 160 5.52 22.19 2.68
C THR A 160 5.42 21.36 3.95
N ASP A 161 6.56 21.14 4.60
CA ASP A 161 6.62 20.47 5.91
C ASP A 161 6.22 21.45 7.00
N ILE A 162 5.34 21.01 7.91
CA ILE A 162 4.71 21.85 8.93
C ILE A 162 5.23 21.49 10.32
N GLN A 163 5.25 20.20 10.62
CA GLN A 163 5.67 19.68 11.92
C GLN A 163 6.23 18.28 11.75
N SER A 164 7.24 17.92 12.54
CA SER A 164 7.82 16.58 12.53
C SER A 164 8.05 16.07 13.94
N ALA A 165 7.84 14.78 14.16
CA ALA A 165 8.11 14.08 15.41
C ALA A 165 9.02 12.88 15.16
N SER A 166 9.74 12.42 16.19
CA SER A 166 10.53 11.19 16.11
C SER A 166 9.60 9.98 16.14
N PHE A 167 9.75 9.10 15.17
CA PHE A 167 9.03 7.84 15.05
C PHE A 167 9.72 6.91 14.07
N THR A 168 10.03 5.69 14.51
CA THR A 168 10.57 4.64 13.64
C THR A 168 9.43 3.78 13.14
N ILE A 169 9.33 3.62 11.82
CA ILE A 169 8.43 2.64 11.21
C ILE A 169 9.19 1.31 11.08
N ASP A 170 8.90 0.37 11.99
CA ASP A 170 9.56 -0.94 11.97
C ASP A 170 8.99 -1.84 10.86
N PRO A 171 9.83 -2.35 9.93
CA PRO A 171 9.38 -3.30 8.93
C PRO A 171 8.79 -4.56 9.55
N HIS A 172 7.74 -5.08 8.92
CA HIS A 172 6.99 -6.27 9.32
C HIS A 172 6.24 -6.16 10.67
N VAL A 173 6.27 -5.01 11.33
CA VAL A 173 5.52 -4.73 12.55
C VAL A 173 4.27 -3.93 12.22
N TRP A 174 3.14 -4.30 12.83
CA TRP A 174 1.91 -3.53 12.72
C TRP A 174 1.98 -2.27 13.59
N THR A 175 1.79 -1.11 12.97
CA THR A 175 1.67 0.19 13.65
C THR A 175 0.21 0.63 13.64
N ASN A 176 -0.37 0.83 14.81
CA ASN A 176 -1.71 1.41 14.93
C ASN A 176 -1.63 2.90 14.64
N PHE A 177 -2.58 3.42 13.87
CA PHE A 177 -2.70 4.85 13.63
C PHE A 177 -4.12 5.35 13.88
N VAL A 178 -4.22 6.59 14.36
CA VAL A 178 -5.47 7.36 14.41
C VAL A 178 -5.16 8.77 13.93
N ILE A 179 -5.82 9.17 12.86
CA ILE A 179 -5.82 10.54 12.35
C ILE A 179 -7.15 11.17 12.76
N THR A 180 -7.11 12.32 13.42
CA THR A 180 -8.31 13.10 13.72
C THR A 180 -8.23 14.45 13.01
N VAL A 181 -9.31 14.80 12.33
CA VAL A 181 -9.49 16.11 11.71
C VAL A 181 -10.78 16.72 12.27
N ASP A 182 -10.65 17.88 12.89
CA ASP A 182 -11.79 18.70 13.31
C ASP A 182 -11.70 20.10 12.69
N ALA A 183 -12.67 20.96 12.95
CA ALA A 183 -12.72 22.31 12.41
C ALA A 183 -11.51 23.22 12.74
N LYS A 184 -10.62 22.81 13.66
CA LYS A 184 -9.46 23.59 14.12
C LYS A 184 -8.14 22.90 13.90
N GLN A 185 -8.08 21.59 13.95
CA GLN A 185 -6.81 20.87 14.02
C GLN A 185 -6.81 19.53 13.29
N VAL A 186 -5.60 19.12 12.95
CA VAL A 186 -5.26 17.79 12.46
C VAL A 186 -4.26 17.15 13.44
N SER A 187 -4.49 15.90 13.81
CA SER A 187 -3.60 15.14 14.69
C SER A 187 -3.33 13.73 14.20
N LEU A 188 -2.17 13.18 14.59
CA LEU A 188 -1.79 11.80 14.39
C LEU A 188 -1.34 11.19 15.71
N THR A 189 -2.00 10.11 16.08
CA THR A 189 -1.61 9.19 17.14
C THR A 189 -1.08 7.92 16.51
N LEU A 190 0.10 7.47 16.94
CA LEU A 190 0.68 6.18 16.56
C LEU A 190 0.90 5.33 17.80
N ASN A 191 0.46 4.07 17.80
CA ASN A 191 0.58 3.16 18.94
C ASN A 191 0.15 3.79 20.28
N ASP A 192 -1.02 4.43 20.26
CA ASP A 192 -1.63 5.14 21.41
C ASP A 192 -0.84 6.37 21.91
N GLN A 193 0.21 6.79 21.21
CA GLN A 193 0.97 8.00 21.49
C GLN A 193 0.64 9.10 20.48
N LEU A 194 0.17 10.25 20.97
CA LEU A 194 0.01 11.45 20.16
C LEU A 194 1.40 11.98 19.75
N LEU A 195 1.65 12.06 18.44
CA LEU A 195 2.95 12.51 17.91
C LEU A 195 2.88 13.87 17.25
N ILE A 196 1.80 14.13 16.52
CA ILE A 196 1.60 15.38 15.77
C ILE A 196 0.22 15.93 16.10
N GLN A 197 0.16 17.24 16.29
CA GLN A 197 -1.07 18.02 16.43
C GLN A 197 -0.80 19.43 15.92
N SER A 198 -1.52 19.85 14.88
CA SER A 198 -1.38 21.17 14.26
C SER A 198 -2.73 21.82 14.05
N ASP A 199 -2.80 23.13 14.27
CA ASP A 199 -3.96 23.99 14.08
C ASP A 199 -3.92 24.78 12.75
N SER A 200 -3.04 24.38 11.82
CA SER A 200 -2.90 25.08 10.54
C SER A 200 -4.18 24.93 9.69
N PRO A 201 -4.86 26.04 9.32
CA PRO A 201 -6.10 25.99 8.55
C PRO A 201 -5.91 25.42 7.13
N ASP A 202 -4.70 25.54 6.57
CA ASP A 202 -4.36 25.04 5.23
C ASP A 202 -4.36 23.51 5.14
N LEU A 203 -4.45 22.82 6.28
CA LEU A 203 -4.56 21.37 6.39
C LEU A 203 -6.01 20.87 6.32
N LEU A 204 -7.00 21.76 6.47
CA LEU A 204 -8.41 21.40 6.58
C LEU A 204 -9.07 21.38 5.21
N ARG A 205 -8.99 20.24 4.53
CA ARG A 205 -9.50 20.03 3.17
C ARG A 205 -10.54 18.92 3.14
N GLU A 206 -11.53 19.06 2.28
CA GLU A 206 -12.43 17.97 1.95
C GLU A 206 -11.76 17.02 0.96
N GLY A 207 -11.81 15.72 1.24
CA GLY A 207 -11.29 14.70 0.35
C GLY A 207 -11.32 13.32 0.97
N GLY A 208 -10.68 12.36 0.30
CA GLY A 208 -10.62 10.98 0.74
C GLY A 208 -9.46 10.69 1.69
N PHE A 209 -9.37 9.42 2.09
CA PHE A 209 -8.16 8.85 2.67
C PHE A 209 -7.20 8.47 1.54
N ALA A 210 -5.90 8.72 1.71
CA ALA A 210 -4.91 8.35 0.72
C ALA A 210 -3.65 7.78 1.34
N VAL A 211 -2.91 7.04 0.52
CA VAL A 211 -1.65 6.44 0.89
C VAL A 211 -0.66 6.50 -0.25
N ARG A 212 0.62 6.52 0.10
CA ARG A 212 1.75 6.32 -0.79
C ARG A 212 2.66 5.25 -0.24
N THR A 213 3.21 4.44 -1.12
CA THR A 213 4.31 3.53 -0.81
C THR A 213 5.21 3.37 -2.02
N TRP A 214 6.52 3.35 -1.81
CA TRP A 214 7.54 3.10 -2.82
C TRP A 214 8.76 2.44 -2.18
N GLY A 215 9.46 1.56 -2.90
CA GLY A 215 10.56 0.75 -2.39
C GLY A 215 10.14 -0.43 -1.50
N ALA A 216 8.96 -0.35 -0.86
CA ALA A 216 8.35 -1.43 -0.10
C ALA A 216 6.84 -1.51 -0.35
N GLY A 217 6.27 -2.69 -0.12
CA GLY A 217 4.83 -2.92 -0.07
C GLY A 217 4.23 -2.43 1.24
N LEU A 218 3.02 -1.88 1.15
CA LEU A 218 2.21 -1.42 2.29
C LEU A 218 1.00 -2.34 2.44
N GLU A 219 0.71 -2.70 3.68
CA GLU A 219 -0.51 -3.38 4.07
C GLU A 219 -1.27 -2.54 5.09
N ILE A 220 -2.59 -2.49 4.94
CA ILE A 220 -3.49 -1.77 5.85
C ILE A 220 -4.58 -2.74 6.30
N ALA A 221 -4.74 -2.85 7.62
CA ALA A 221 -5.76 -3.66 8.27
C ALA A 221 -6.69 -2.78 9.11
N ASP A 222 -7.94 -3.22 9.28
CA ASP A 222 -8.94 -2.60 10.15
C ASP A 222 -9.14 -1.10 9.87
N LEU A 223 -9.09 -0.71 8.59
CA LEU A 223 -9.25 0.67 8.16
C LEU A 223 -10.71 1.11 8.34
N GLN A 224 -10.92 2.12 9.18
CA GLN A 224 -12.23 2.70 9.43
C GLN A 224 -12.16 4.22 9.28
N ILE A 225 -13.12 4.77 8.56
CA ILE A 225 -13.29 6.21 8.37
C ILE A 225 -14.62 6.61 9.00
N GLU A 226 -14.55 7.34 10.11
CA GLU A 226 -15.73 7.84 10.82
C GLU A 226 -15.94 9.31 10.47
N THR A 227 -17.09 9.63 9.86
CA THR A 227 -17.48 10.99 9.54
C THR A 227 -18.98 11.17 9.72
N SER A 228 -19.41 12.32 10.24
CA SER A 228 -20.83 12.63 10.45
C SER A 228 -21.62 11.55 11.24
N GLY A 229 -20.94 10.85 12.15
CA GLY A 229 -21.53 9.76 12.94
C GLY A 229 -21.74 8.44 12.21
N VAL A 230 -21.20 8.31 10.98
CA VAL A 230 -21.23 7.09 10.17
C VAL A 230 -19.81 6.54 10.05
N THR A 231 -19.66 5.22 10.21
CA THR A 231 -18.40 4.50 9.99
C THR A 231 -18.42 3.84 8.62
N HIS A 232 -17.42 4.14 7.82
CA HIS A 232 -17.13 3.51 6.53
C HIS A 232 -15.93 2.58 6.68
N ASP A 233 -16.00 1.41 6.06
CA ASP A 233 -14.92 0.43 6.05
C ASP A 233 -14.66 0.03 4.59
N PRO A 234 -13.55 0.49 3.98
CA PRO A 234 -13.25 0.25 2.58
C PRO A 234 -13.13 -1.22 2.20
N VAL A 235 -12.97 -2.11 3.17
CA VAL A 235 -12.91 -3.55 2.95
C VAL A 235 -14.32 -4.15 2.91
N THR A 236 -15.18 -3.81 3.85
CA THR A 236 -16.55 -4.36 3.91
C THR A 236 -17.51 -3.68 2.94
N ASP A 237 -17.28 -2.41 2.62
CA ASP A 237 -18.11 -1.61 1.72
C ASP A 237 -17.84 -1.94 0.24
N ALA A 238 -16.70 -2.60 -0.05
CA ALA A 238 -16.32 -2.94 -1.41
C ALA A 238 -17.19 -4.07 -2.01
N PRO A 239 -17.44 -4.05 -3.34
CA PRO A 239 -18.09 -5.15 -4.03
C PRO A 239 -17.37 -6.49 -3.81
N ALA A 240 -18.15 -7.58 -3.80
CA ALA A 240 -17.62 -8.93 -3.66
C ALA A 240 -16.58 -9.22 -4.76
N GLY A 241 -15.41 -9.73 -4.36
CA GLY A 241 -14.30 -10.04 -5.27
C GLY A 241 -13.30 -8.91 -5.51
N THR A 242 -13.47 -7.73 -4.87
CA THR A 242 -12.49 -6.63 -4.93
C THR A 242 -11.15 -7.04 -4.31
N PHE A 243 -11.19 -7.77 -3.19
CA PHE A 243 -10.00 -8.27 -2.51
C PHE A 243 -9.70 -9.71 -2.93
N ARG A 244 -8.42 -10.05 -3.04
CA ARG A 244 -7.99 -11.43 -3.31
C ARG A 244 -8.52 -12.36 -2.21
N SER A 245 -9.26 -13.38 -2.63
CA SER A 245 -9.73 -14.46 -1.76
C SER A 245 -8.57 -15.20 -1.09
N ALA A 246 -8.84 -15.86 0.04
CA ALA A 246 -7.86 -16.71 0.73
C ALA A 246 -7.22 -17.74 -0.21
N ARG A 247 -8.02 -18.30 -1.13
CA ARG A 247 -7.56 -19.20 -2.18
C ARG A 247 -6.56 -18.54 -3.13
N GLN A 248 -6.86 -17.34 -3.63
CA GLN A 248 -5.96 -16.61 -4.53
C GLN A 248 -4.65 -16.25 -3.83
N LYS A 249 -4.70 -15.85 -2.55
CA LYS A 249 -3.51 -15.57 -1.74
C LYS A 249 -2.66 -16.84 -1.53
N ALA A 250 -3.28 -17.95 -1.13
CA ALA A 250 -2.59 -19.22 -0.93
C ALA A 250 -1.94 -19.75 -2.22
N LEU A 251 -2.62 -19.60 -3.38
CA LEU A 251 -2.06 -19.95 -4.68
C LEU A 251 -0.86 -19.07 -5.04
N ALA A 252 -0.94 -17.75 -4.82
CA ALA A 252 0.17 -16.85 -5.10
C ALA A 252 1.41 -17.21 -4.26
N THR A 253 1.24 -17.49 -2.96
CA THR A 253 2.33 -17.93 -2.09
C THR A 253 2.92 -19.27 -2.55
N LEU A 254 2.08 -20.23 -2.94
CA LEU A 254 2.54 -21.51 -3.50
C LEU A 254 3.33 -21.31 -4.79
N CYS A 255 2.86 -20.47 -5.71
CA CYS A 255 3.58 -20.14 -6.95
C CYS A 255 4.95 -19.52 -6.64
N ASN A 256 5.02 -18.56 -5.71
CA ASN A 256 6.29 -17.96 -5.31
C ASN A 256 7.26 -19.00 -4.74
N LEU A 257 6.80 -19.90 -3.87
CA LEU A 257 7.62 -20.99 -3.36
C LEU A 257 8.16 -21.88 -4.50
N VAL A 258 7.30 -22.30 -5.42
CA VAL A 258 7.66 -23.18 -6.53
C VAL A 258 8.65 -22.51 -7.50
N ILE A 259 8.45 -21.22 -7.80
CA ILE A 259 9.38 -20.44 -8.64
C ILE A 259 10.74 -20.33 -7.94
N ASN A 260 10.77 -19.97 -6.65
CA ASN A 260 12.02 -19.90 -5.91
C ASN A 260 12.74 -21.26 -5.89
N LEU A 261 12.02 -22.36 -5.64
CA LEU A 261 12.59 -23.71 -5.71
C LEU A 261 13.15 -24.03 -7.10
N ASN A 262 12.50 -23.57 -8.16
CA ASN A 262 12.97 -23.75 -9.53
C ASN A 262 14.30 -23.03 -9.75
N GLU A 263 14.44 -21.79 -9.28
CA GLU A 263 15.67 -21.01 -9.40
C GLU A 263 16.88 -21.65 -8.70
N PHE A 264 16.67 -22.34 -7.57
CA PHE A 264 17.74 -23.02 -6.84
C PHE A 264 18.09 -24.43 -7.38
N VAL A 265 17.20 -25.05 -8.17
CA VAL A 265 17.41 -26.39 -8.73
C VAL A 265 18.22 -26.35 -10.05
N TYR A 266 18.47 -25.17 -10.62
CA TYR A 266 19.33 -24.99 -11.80
C TYR A 266 20.81 -24.72 -11.49
N VAL A 267 21.24 -24.86 -10.23
CA VAL A 267 22.67 -24.83 -9.86
C VAL A 267 23.13 -26.26 -9.53
N ASP A 268 23.24 -27.08 -10.57
CA ASP A 268 24.10 -28.27 -10.65
C ASP A 268 24.39 -28.60 -12.12
#